data_AF-A0A7W7HPF9-F1
#
_entry.id   AF-A0A7W7HPF9-F1
#
_cell.length_a   1.000
_cell.length_b   1.000
_cell.length_c   1.000
_cell.angle_alpha   90.00
_cell.angle_beta   90.00
_cell.angle_gamma   90.00
#
_symmetry.space_group_name_H-M   'P 1'
#
loop_
_entity.id
_entity.type
_entity.pdbx_description
1 polymer ?
#
loop_
_entity_poly.entity_id
_entity_poly.type
_entity_poly.pdbx_seq_one_letter_code
_entity_poly.pdbx_strand_id
1 'polypeptide(L)'
;MFWRRISAHRALAAHNSGRWTGVHVLHRRSPRRPSPCAVPGQFPEPVYREPESAWWEAQEEGGPVTVVVLSDGDAAGVLDGLAGLAEGRLLLVVGWADADTLITGLARLLPRRRMMVLPAHHGEDWLRGNAAIVAGSLLDGVLPILVTHTAALHAIAADLSGRLHADRVLRVQHTPFGAGLLPVWRRRESLHPYVEM
;
A
#
# COMPACT_ATOMS: atom_id res chain seq x y z
N MET A 1 15.91 -28.22 -41.05
CA MET A 1 15.77 -26.74 -41.20
C MET A 1 16.40 -26.10 -39.98
N PHE A 2 17.56 -25.49 -40.18
CA PHE A 2 18.36 -24.78 -39.19
C PHE A 2 17.99 -23.30 -39.23
N TRP A 3 17.82 -22.65 -38.08
CA TRP A 3 18.00 -21.19 -38.02
C TRP A 3 18.95 -20.81 -36.90
N ARG A 4 19.98 -20.07 -37.33
CA ARG A 4 21.11 -19.55 -36.58
C ARG A 4 20.76 -18.16 -36.02
N ARG A 5 21.35 -17.90 -34.85
CA ARG A 5 21.66 -16.60 -34.22
C ARG A 5 21.97 -15.47 -35.20
N ILE A 6 21.43 -14.27 -34.93
CA ILE A 6 22.11 -12.99 -35.16
C ILE A 6 22.03 -12.17 -33.87
N SER A 7 23.19 -11.84 -33.33
CA SER A 7 23.37 -10.84 -32.28
C SER A 7 23.56 -9.46 -32.93
N ALA A 8 22.99 -8.42 -32.33
CA ALA A 8 23.39 -7.03 -32.58
C ALA A 8 23.79 -6.37 -31.26
N HIS A 9 24.99 -5.79 -31.28
CA HIS A 9 25.69 -5.08 -30.21
C HIS A 9 25.40 -3.57 -30.30
N ARG A 10 25.49 -2.90 -29.12
CA ARG A 10 25.91 -1.50 -28.90
C ARG A 10 24.94 -0.37 -29.34
N ALA A 11 24.84 0.79 -28.69
CA ALA A 11 25.53 1.38 -27.54
C ALA A 11 24.78 2.67 -27.08
N LEU A 12 25.30 3.25 -25.99
CA LEU A 12 25.17 4.59 -25.40
C LEU A 12 24.24 4.66 -24.17
N ALA A 13 24.58 5.32 -23.05
CA ALA A 13 25.81 5.81 -22.42
C ALA A 13 25.32 6.58 -21.17
N ALA A 14 25.97 6.42 -20.01
CA ALA A 14 26.17 7.47 -19.00
C ALA A 14 26.92 6.83 -17.81
N HIS A 15 28.23 7.06 -17.65
CA HIS A 15 28.80 8.18 -16.88
C HIS A 15 28.34 8.23 -15.42
N ASN A 16 29.14 7.66 -14.51
CA ASN A 16 29.43 8.31 -13.23
C ASN A 16 30.75 7.80 -12.65
N SER A 17 31.80 8.56 -12.95
CA SER A 17 33.11 8.49 -12.31
C SER A 17 33.22 9.65 -11.32
N GLY A 18 33.15 9.36 -10.02
CA GLY A 18 33.64 10.21 -8.93
C GLY A 18 34.28 9.28 -7.90
N ARG A 19 35.59 9.04 -7.93
CA ARG A 19 36.69 9.91 -7.45
C ARG A 19 36.55 10.24 -5.96
N TRP A 20 36.93 9.29 -5.11
CA TRP A 20 37.25 9.53 -3.70
C TRP A 20 38.78 9.53 -3.54
N THR A 21 39.39 10.71 -3.62
CA THR A 21 40.77 10.97 -3.15
C THR A 21 40.72 11.40 -1.70
N GLY A 22 41.55 10.76 -0.88
CA GLY A 22 41.44 10.77 0.58
C GLY A 22 41.93 12.00 1.33
N VAL A 23 41.76 11.93 2.65
CA VAL A 23 42.57 12.61 3.66
C VAL A 23 42.72 11.65 4.83
N HIS A 24 43.94 11.17 5.07
CA HIS A 24 44.30 10.54 6.33
C HIS A 24 44.55 11.65 7.36
N VAL A 25 43.75 11.69 8.43
CA VAL A 25 44.04 12.50 9.61
C VAL A 25 44.29 11.56 10.78
N LEU A 26 45.56 11.45 11.17
CA LEU A 26 46.02 10.87 12.42
C LEU A 26 45.65 11.81 13.57
N HIS A 27 44.56 11.52 14.28
CA HIS A 27 44.28 12.17 15.56
C HIS A 27 44.79 11.33 16.74
N ARG A 28 45.61 12.01 17.56
CA ARG A 28 46.17 11.59 18.84
C ARG A 28 45.14 10.89 19.73
N ARG A 29 45.59 9.78 20.35
CA ARG A 29 44.93 9.17 21.50
C ARG A 29 44.92 10.14 22.69
N SER A 30 43.74 10.43 23.22
CA SER A 30 43.55 10.98 24.57
C SER A 30 42.79 9.94 25.42
N PRO A 31 42.99 9.93 26.76
CA PRO A 31 42.49 8.87 27.62
C PRO A 31 40.96 8.89 27.71
N ARG A 32 40.37 7.69 27.66
CA ARG A 32 38.94 7.44 27.78
C ARG A 32 38.39 8.02 29.09
N ARG A 33 37.41 8.93 28.99
CA ARG A 33 36.39 9.07 30.04
C ARG A 33 35.47 7.85 29.98
N PRO A 34 35.11 7.21 31.10
CA PRO A 34 34.07 6.19 31.08
C PRO A 34 32.76 6.86 30.68
N SER A 35 32.24 6.48 29.50
CA SER A 35 30.87 6.80 29.12
C SER A 35 29.91 6.17 30.13
N PRO A 36 28.82 6.86 30.51
CA PRO A 36 27.76 6.23 31.29
C PRO A 36 27.24 5.02 30.53
N CYS A 37 27.09 3.89 31.23
CA CYS A 37 26.61 2.64 30.69
C CYS A 37 25.35 2.86 29.83
N ALA A 38 25.48 2.71 28.52
CA ALA A 38 24.33 2.57 27.65
C ALA A 38 23.62 1.26 28.05
N VAL A 39 22.38 1.38 28.52
CA VAL A 39 21.50 0.23 28.78
C VAL A 39 21.39 -0.56 27.47
N PRO A 40 21.79 -1.85 27.42
CA PRO A 40 21.54 -2.67 26.26
C PRO A 40 20.05 -3.01 26.23
N GLY A 41 19.33 -2.64 25.16
CA GLY A 41 18.02 -3.24 24.92
C GLY A 41 16.89 -2.38 24.38
N GLN A 42 17.13 -1.22 23.76
CA GLN A 42 16.09 -0.56 22.96
C GLN A 42 16.74 0.22 21.83
N PHE A 43 17.02 -0.46 20.72
CA PHE A 43 16.95 0.24 19.45
C PHE A 43 15.48 0.64 19.28
N PRO A 44 15.15 1.92 19.10
CA PRO A 44 13.79 2.29 18.75
C PRO A 44 13.46 1.47 17.49
N GLU A 45 12.41 0.68 17.58
CA GLU A 45 11.88 -0.07 16.45
C GLU A 45 11.73 0.94 15.30
N PRO A 46 12.33 0.68 14.12
CA PRO A 46 12.29 1.66 13.04
C PRO A 46 10.83 1.90 12.69
N VAL A 47 10.33 3.08 13.08
CA VAL A 47 8.99 3.54 12.72
C VAL A 47 9.05 3.87 11.24
N TYR A 48 8.80 2.86 10.41
CA TYR A 48 8.64 3.05 8.98
C TYR A 48 7.34 3.80 8.76
N ARG A 49 7.43 5.12 8.59
CA ARG A 49 6.31 5.91 8.09
C ARG A 49 6.34 5.86 6.57
N GLU A 50 5.30 5.27 5.98
CA GLU A 50 5.12 5.28 4.54
C GLU A 50 5.02 6.75 4.07
N PRO A 51 5.55 7.12 2.90
CA PRO A 51 5.52 8.50 2.41
C PRO A 51 4.09 9.07 2.34
N GLU A 52 3.08 8.23 2.15
CA GLU A 52 1.66 8.57 2.10
C GLU A 52 1.02 8.74 3.48
N SER A 53 1.71 8.39 4.57
CA SER A 53 1.15 8.43 5.93
C SER A 53 0.68 9.82 6.33
N ALA A 54 1.46 10.85 5.97
CA ALA A 54 1.11 12.25 6.24
C ALA A 54 -0.15 12.69 5.47
N TRP A 55 -0.36 12.12 4.28
CA TRP A 55 -1.53 12.41 3.46
C TRP A 55 -2.80 11.80 4.07
N TRP A 56 -2.71 10.57 4.57
CA TRP A 56 -3.83 9.92 5.24
C TRP A 56 -4.17 10.59 6.58
N GLU A 57 -3.16 11.02 7.35
CA GLU A 57 -3.35 11.74 8.60
C GLU A 57 -4.06 13.09 8.43
N ALA A 58 -3.99 13.72 7.25
CA ALA A 58 -4.64 15.00 6.96
C ALA A 58 -6.15 14.92 6.70
N GLN A 59 -6.77 13.73 6.71
CA GLN A 59 -8.19 13.55 6.38
C GLN A 59 -9.10 13.72 7.63
N GLU A 60 -9.87 14.81 7.68
CA GLU A 60 -10.70 15.23 8.83
C GLU A 60 -12.16 14.73 8.82
N GLU A 61 -12.59 13.97 7.83
CA GLU A 61 -13.95 13.37 7.77
C GLU A 61 -13.85 11.88 7.45
N GLY A 62 -14.69 11.08 8.09
CA GLY A 62 -14.59 9.62 8.08
C GLY A 62 -15.93 9.01 7.74
N GLY A 63 -15.86 7.97 6.93
CA GLY A 63 -16.97 7.21 6.43
C GLY A 63 -16.68 5.71 6.56
N PRO A 64 -17.70 4.87 6.34
CA PRO A 64 -17.63 3.42 6.62
C PRO A 64 -16.77 2.60 5.63
N VAL A 65 -15.95 3.24 4.80
CA VAL A 65 -15.22 2.57 3.71
C VAL A 65 -13.89 2.02 4.23
N THR A 66 -13.64 0.74 3.97
CA THR A 66 -12.33 0.10 4.15
C THR A 66 -11.65 -0.01 2.78
N VAL A 67 -10.46 0.55 2.64
CA VAL A 67 -9.64 0.39 1.43
C VAL A 67 -8.57 -0.67 1.71
N VAL A 68 -8.40 -1.63 0.80
CA VAL A 68 -7.35 -2.64 0.90
C VAL A 68 -6.45 -2.56 -0.32
N VAL A 69 -5.15 -2.49 -0.08
CA VAL A 69 -4.13 -2.43 -1.14
C VAL A 69 -3.40 -3.77 -1.21
N LEU A 70 -3.40 -4.36 -2.39
CA LEU A 70 -2.79 -5.65 -2.70
C LEU A 70 -1.70 -5.44 -3.75
N SER A 71 -0.45 -5.68 -3.36
CA SER A 71 0.69 -5.74 -4.26
C SER A 71 0.76 -7.10 -4.95
N ASP A 72 1.68 -7.26 -5.91
CA ASP A 72 1.85 -8.53 -6.62
C ASP A 72 2.31 -9.65 -5.66
N GLY A 73 1.65 -10.81 -5.73
CA GLY A 73 1.93 -11.98 -4.89
C GLY A 73 1.19 -12.03 -3.55
N ASP A 74 0.33 -11.05 -3.27
CA ASP A 74 -0.42 -10.94 -2.01
C ASP A 74 -1.74 -11.72 -2.03
N ALA A 75 -2.41 -11.80 -3.18
CA ALA A 75 -3.82 -12.17 -3.26
C ALA A 75 -4.16 -13.53 -2.63
N ALA A 76 -3.38 -14.57 -2.92
CA ALA A 76 -3.70 -15.94 -2.51
C ALA A 76 -3.73 -16.13 -0.99
N GLY A 77 -2.88 -15.41 -0.26
CA GLY A 77 -2.72 -15.59 1.19
C GLY A 77 -3.79 -14.89 2.03
N VAL A 78 -4.60 -14.01 1.43
CA VAL A 78 -5.53 -13.15 2.17
C VAL A 78 -6.99 -13.27 1.71
N LEU A 79 -7.31 -14.18 0.79
CA LEU A 79 -8.65 -14.35 0.24
C LEU A 79 -9.74 -14.52 1.31
N ASP A 80 -9.51 -15.36 2.32
CA ASP A 80 -10.50 -15.61 3.39
C ASP A 80 -10.72 -14.34 4.25
N GLY A 81 -9.63 -13.62 4.55
CA GLY A 81 -9.71 -12.34 5.27
C GLY A 81 -10.47 -11.28 4.48
N LEU A 82 -10.25 -11.21 3.16
CA LEU A 82 -10.97 -10.30 2.27
C LEU A 82 -12.45 -10.66 2.16
N ALA A 83 -12.77 -11.96 2.09
CA ALA A 83 -14.16 -12.43 2.06
C ALA A 83 -14.91 -12.02 3.33
N GLY A 84 -14.29 -12.14 4.50
CA GLY A 84 -14.88 -11.66 5.76
C GLY A 84 -15.10 -10.14 5.80
N LEU A 85 -14.24 -9.36 5.15
CA LEU A 85 -14.40 -7.90 5.06
C LEU A 85 -15.44 -7.46 4.02
N ALA A 86 -15.74 -8.30 3.03
CA ALA A 86 -16.62 -7.96 1.92
C ALA A 86 -18.10 -7.79 2.33
N GLU A 87 -18.47 -8.12 3.56
CA GLU A 87 -19.78 -7.80 4.14
C GLU A 87 -19.96 -6.28 4.33
N GLY A 88 -18.86 -5.55 4.55
CA GLY A 88 -18.85 -4.10 4.70
C GLY A 88 -18.72 -3.34 3.37
N ARG A 89 -18.40 -2.04 3.47
CA ARG A 89 -18.06 -1.19 2.32
C ARG A 89 -16.56 -1.31 2.05
N LEU A 90 -16.21 -2.33 1.29
CA LEU A 90 -14.84 -2.69 0.97
C LEU A 90 -14.48 -2.23 -0.45
N LEU A 91 -13.34 -1.55 -0.59
CA LEU A 91 -12.70 -1.25 -1.87
C LEU A 91 -11.36 -1.98 -1.96
N LEU A 92 -11.14 -2.71 -3.04
CA LEU A 92 -9.86 -3.37 -3.33
C LEU A 92 -9.10 -2.57 -4.38
N VAL A 93 -7.82 -2.29 -4.14
CA VAL A 93 -6.88 -1.70 -5.11
C VAL A 93 -5.73 -2.69 -5.31
N VAL A 94 -5.58 -3.21 -6.53
CA VAL A 94 -4.88 -4.48 -6.79
C VAL A 94 -3.92 -4.33 -7.95
N GLY A 95 -2.71 -4.89 -7.80
CA GLY A 95 -1.74 -5.01 -8.88
C GLY A 95 -2.25 -5.92 -9.99
N TRP A 96 -1.91 -5.63 -11.25
CA TRP A 96 -2.34 -6.44 -12.40
C TRP A 96 -1.98 -7.92 -12.28
N ALA A 97 -0.84 -8.27 -11.68
CA ALA A 97 -0.40 -9.67 -11.60
C ALA A 97 -1.33 -10.54 -10.74
N ASP A 98 -2.02 -9.93 -9.79
CA ASP A 98 -2.84 -10.62 -8.79
C ASP A 98 -4.35 -10.53 -9.06
N ALA A 99 -4.76 -9.74 -10.04
CA ALA A 99 -6.16 -9.45 -10.32
C ALA A 99 -6.98 -10.72 -10.59
N ASP A 100 -6.51 -11.58 -11.48
CA ASP A 100 -7.24 -12.79 -11.88
C ASP A 100 -7.39 -13.79 -10.73
N THR A 101 -6.31 -14.00 -9.97
CA THR A 101 -6.30 -14.86 -8.78
C THR A 101 -7.29 -14.35 -7.74
N LEU A 102 -7.28 -13.03 -7.50
CA LEU A 102 -8.17 -12.39 -6.55
C LEU A 102 -9.64 -12.48 -6.98
N ILE A 103 -9.96 -12.08 -8.22
CA ILE A 103 -11.32 -12.06 -8.75
C ILE A 103 -11.91 -13.47 -8.73
N THR A 104 -11.14 -14.46 -9.19
CA THR A 104 -11.58 -15.86 -9.22
C THR A 104 -11.75 -16.42 -7.80
N GLY A 105 -10.83 -16.12 -6.89
CA GLY A 105 -10.91 -16.54 -5.49
C GLY A 105 -12.13 -15.96 -4.78
N LEU A 106 -12.35 -14.65 -4.91
CA LEU A 106 -13.50 -13.96 -4.32
C LEU A 106 -14.82 -14.40 -4.94
N ALA A 107 -14.88 -14.65 -6.26
CA ALA A 107 -16.08 -15.20 -6.91
C ALA A 107 -16.50 -16.54 -6.29
N ARG A 108 -15.53 -17.37 -5.91
CA ARG A 108 -15.78 -18.67 -5.25
C ARG A 108 -16.24 -18.51 -3.81
N LEU A 109 -15.63 -17.59 -3.05
CA LEU A 109 -15.94 -17.38 -1.64
C LEU A 109 -17.22 -16.57 -1.42
N LEU A 110 -17.57 -15.69 -2.38
CA LEU A 110 -18.68 -14.75 -2.29
C LEU A 110 -19.65 -14.91 -3.49
N PRO A 111 -20.25 -16.10 -3.70
CA PRO A 111 -20.99 -16.41 -4.93
C PRO A 111 -22.25 -15.57 -5.15
N ARG A 112 -22.75 -14.88 -4.12
CA ARG A 112 -23.91 -13.99 -4.19
C ARG A 112 -23.55 -12.50 -4.23
N ARG A 113 -22.27 -12.16 -4.05
CA ARG A 113 -21.81 -10.77 -3.99
C ARG A 113 -21.58 -10.27 -5.41
N ARG A 114 -22.12 -9.09 -5.72
CA ARG A 114 -21.81 -8.40 -6.97
C ARG A 114 -20.42 -7.79 -6.87
N MET A 115 -19.61 -8.01 -7.89
CA MET A 115 -18.28 -7.41 -8.00
C MET A 115 -18.22 -6.52 -9.23
N MET A 116 -17.51 -5.41 -9.10
CA MET A 116 -17.27 -4.48 -10.21
C MET A 116 -15.76 -4.32 -10.36
N VAL A 117 -15.23 -4.79 -11.49
CA VAL A 117 -13.80 -4.70 -11.79
C VAL A 117 -13.57 -3.53 -12.72
N LEU A 118 -12.72 -2.58 -12.32
CA LEU A 118 -12.39 -1.41 -13.13
C LEU A 118 -10.87 -1.31 -13.31
N PRO A 119 -10.38 -1.11 -14.54
CA PRO A 119 -8.99 -0.75 -14.75
C PRO A 119 -8.75 0.66 -14.21
N ALA A 120 -7.72 0.81 -13.38
CA ALA A 120 -7.34 2.08 -12.78
C ALA A 120 -6.05 2.62 -13.37
N HIS A 121 -6.07 3.91 -13.69
CA HIS A 121 -4.93 4.64 -14.22
C HIS A 121 -4.66 5.83 -13.32
N HIS A 122 -3.38 6.12 -13.11
CA HIS A 122 -2.97 7.29 -12.35
C HIS A 122 -3.21 8.56 -13.18
N GLY A 123 -4.23 9.34 -12.81
CA GLY A 123 -4.59 10.60 -13.45
C GLY A 123 -5.78 11.26 -12.78
N GLU A 124 -5.72 12.57 -12.56
CA GLU A 124 -6.70 13.30 -11.76
C GLU A 124 -8.13 13.19 -12.31
N ASP A 125 -8.30 13.28 -13.64
CA ASP A 125 -9.60 13.19 -14.30
C ASP A 125 -10.20 11.79 -14.18
N TRP A 126 -9.36 10.75 -14.33
CA TRP A 126 -9.79 9.36 -14.15
C TRP A 126 -10.26 9.13 -12.73
N LEU A 127 -9.51 9.59 -11.73
CA LEU A 127 -9.84 9.43 -10.32
C LEU A 127 -11.12 10.19 -9.94
N ARG A 128 -11.33 11.41 -10.46
CA ARG A 128 -12.52 12.21 -10.16
C ARG A 128 -13.79 11.54 -10.69
N GLY A 129 -13.79 11.10 -11.94
CA GLY A 129 -14.94 10.45 -12.56
C GLY A 129 -15.25 9.08 -11.93
N ASN A 130 -14.21 8.27 -11.69
CA ASN A 130 -14.40 6.92 -11.15
C ASN A 130 -14.66 6.89 -9.65
N ALA A 131 -14.19 7.87 -8.86
CA ALA A 131 -14.49 7.93 -7.44
C ALA A 131 -16.00 8.00 -7.17
N ALA A 132 -16.75 8.76 -7.97
CA ALA A 132 -18.21 8.83 -7.85
C ALA A 132 -18.88 7.47 -8.18
N ILE A 133 -18.39 6.77 -9.21
CA ILE A 133 -18.89 5.44 -9.60
C ILE A 133 -18.58 4.43 -8.49
N VAL A 134 -17.36 4.45 -7.95
CA VAL A 134 -16.95 3.59 -6.84
C VAL A 134 -17.79 3.88 -5.60
N ALA A 135 -18.00 5.15 -5.24
CA ALA A 135 -18.85 5.54 -4.12
C ALA A 135 -20.28 5.01 -4.28
N GLY A 136 -20.90 5.20 -5.45
CA GLY A 136 -22.23 4.66 -5.75
C GLY A 136 -22.28 3.14 -5.60
N SER A 137 -21.29 2.43 -6.16
CA SER A 137 -21.22 0.97 -6.07
C SER A 137 -21.12 0.47 -4.62
N LEU A 138 -20.36 1.16 -3.77
CA LEU A 138 -20.23 0.82 -2.35
C LEU A 138 -21.56 1.02 -1.60
N LEU A 139 -22.35 2.03 -1.96
CA LEU A 139 -23.68 2.25 -1.40
C LEU A 139 -24.66 1.16 -1.84
N ASP A 140 -24.54 0.66 -3.07
CA ASP A 140 -25.37 -0.42 -3.62
C ASP A 140 -24.93 -1.82 -3.15
N GLY A 141 -23.93 -1.92 -2.27
CA GLY A 141 -23.41 -3.20 -1.78
C GLY A 141 -22.64 -4.01 -2.83
N VAL A 142 -22.12 -3.35 -3.87
CA VAL A 142 -21.20 -3.93 -4.83
C VAL A 142 -19.78 -3.86 -4.27
N LEU A 143 -18.96 -4.88 -4.53
CA LEU A 143 -17.53 -4.90 -4.21
C LEU A 143 -16.71 -4.34 -5.38
N PRO A 144 -16.26 -3.08 -5.33
CA PRO A 144 -15.35 -2.53 -6.33
C PRO A 144 -13.94 -3.10 -6.18
N ILE A 145 -13.37 -3.51 -7.31
CA ILE A 145 -12.00 -3.99 -7.47
C ILE A 145 -11.33 -3.12 -8.53
N LEU A 146 -10.40 -2.28 -8.10
CA LEU A 146 -9.60 -1.44 -8.97
C LEU A 146 -8.30 -2.15 -9.30
N VAL A 147 -8.03 -2.31 -10.59
CA VAL A 147 -6.84 -3.03 -11.05
C VAL A 147 -5.88 -2.07 -11.74
N THR A 148 -4.67 -1.95 -11.22
CA THR A 148 -3.68 -0.97 -11.66
C THR A 148 -2.28 -1.57 -11.76
N HIS A 149 -1.37 -0.83 -12.37
CA HIS A 149 0.06 -1.09 -12.23
C HIS A 149 0.52 -0.95 -10.78
N THR A 150 1.41 -1.85 -10.35
CA THR A 150 1.99 -1.90 -9.01
C THR A 150 2.60 -0.55 -8.58
N ALA A 151 3.26 0.14 -9.51
CA ALA A 151 3.87 1.45 -9.27
C ALA A 151 2.84 2.56 -8.93
N ALA A 152 1.57 2.40 -9.29
CA ALA A 152 0.52 3.38 -9.05
C ALA A 152 -0.43 3.01 -7.89
N LEU A 153 -0.24 1.83 -7.28
CA LEU A 153 -1.12 1.31 -6.22
C LEU A 153 -1.30 2.29 -5.06
N HIS A 154 -0.19 2.76 -4.50
CA HIS A 154 -0.22 3.59 -3.30
C HIS A 154 -0.83 4.96 -3.56
N ALA A 155 -0.49 5.59 -4.68
CA ALA A 155 -1.05 6.89 -5.05
C ALA A 155 -2.58 6.80 -5.28
N ILE A 156 -3.05 5.78 -6.00
CA ILE A 156 -4.49 5.57 -6.23
C ILE A 156 -5.21 5.26 -4.91
N ALA A 157 -4.65 4.40 -4.07
CA ALA A 157 -5.23 4.05 -2.78
C ALA A 157 -5.28 5.24 -1.83
N ALA A 158 -4.23 6.07 -1.81
CA ALA A 158 -4.23 7.34 -1.11
C ALA A 158 -5.39 8.20 -1.62
N ASP A 159 -5.37 8.64 -2.88
CA ASP A 159 -6.40 9.55 -3.41
C ASP A 159 -7.84 9.07 -3.18
N LEU A 160 -8.11 7.77 -3.35
CA LEU A 160 -9.44 7.21 -3.11
C LEU A 160 -9.80 7.14 -1.64
N SER A 161 -8.85 6.85 -0.75
CA SER A 161 -9.13 6.83 0.68
C SER A 161 -9.59 8.20 1.20
N GLY A 162 -9.07 9.30 0.69
CA GLY A 162 -9.56 10.64 1.03
C GLY A 162 -10.90 10.96 0.37
N ARG A 163 -11.04 10.72 -0.94
CA ARG A 163 -12.29 11.01 -1.68
C ARG A 163 -13.49 10.20 -1.20
N LEU A 164 -13.26 8.99 -0.70
CA LEU A 164 -14.30 8.09 -0.20
C LEU A 164 -14.45 8.16 1.33
N HIS A 165 -13.70 9.04 1.99
CA HIS A 165 -13.65 9.15 3.44
C HIS A 165 -13.44 7.78 4.10
N ALA A 166 -12.36 7.07 3.74
CA ALA A 166 -12.07 5.77 4.30
C ALA A 166 -11.90 5.85 5.83
N ASP A 167 -12.42 4.84 6.54
CA ASP A 167 -12.15 4.65 7.98
C ASP A 167 -10.74 4.09 8.20
N ARG A 168 -10.31 3.21 7.29
CA ARG A 168 -9.03 2.51 7.39
C ARG A 168 -8.52 2.06 6.04
N VAL A 169 -7.20 2.00 5.95
CA VAL A 169 -6.45 1.43 4.82
C VAL A 169 -5.69 0.21 5.34
N LEU A 170 -5.92 -0.94 4.72
CA LEU A 170 -5.23 -2.19 5.04
C LEU A 170 -4.25 -2.56 3.93
N ARG A 171 -3.14 -3.19 4.32
CA ARG A 171 -2.16 -3.79 3.41
C ARG A 171 -1.86 -5.21 3.85
N VAL A 172 -1.33 -6.00 2.92
CA VAL A 172 -0.82 -7.33 3.24
C VAL A 172 0.56 -7.22 3.89
N GLN A 173 0.71 -7.88 5.03
CA GLN A 173 1.99 -8.12 5.65
C GLN A 173 2.28 -9.62 5.58
N HIS A 174 3.45 -9.94 5.04
CA HIS A 174 3.97 -11.31 5.04
C HIS A 174 4.70 -11.58 6.35
N THR A 175 4.30 -12.65 7.02
CA THR A 175 4.96 -13.17 8.21
C THR A 175 5.45 -14.60 7.93
N PRO A 176 6.35 -15.16 8.76
CA PRO A 176 6.75 -16.57 8.64
C PRO A 176 5.58 -17.56 8.78
N PHE A 177 4.45 -17.12 9.33
CA PHE A 177 3.25 -17.94 9.56
C PHE A 177 2.19 -17.76 8.46
N GLY A 178 2.45 -16.92 7.45
CA GLY A 178 1.52 -16.61 6.36
C GLY A 178 1.34 -15.11 6.13
N ALA A 179 0.41 -14.78 5.25
CA ALA A 179 0.06 -13.41 4.91
C ALA A 179 -1.21 -12.97 5.68
N GLY A 180 -1.22 -11.73 6.16
CA GLY A 180 -2.35 -11.16 6.87
C GLY A 180 -2.63 -9.72 6.47
N LEU A 181 -3.88 -9.28 6.64
CA LEU A 181 -4.28 -7.89 6.42
C LEU A 181 -4.02 -7.08 7.68
N LEU A 182 -3.20 -6.03 7.58
CA LEU A 182 -2.91 -5.13 8.67
C LEU A 182 -3.29 -3.68 8.34
N PRO A 183 -3.82 -2.92 9.32
CA PRO A 183 -4.05 -1.51 9.14
C PRO A 183 -2.71 -0.78 9.06
N VAL A 184 -2.45 -0.11 7.95
CA VAL A 184 -1.32 0.82 7.81
C VAL A 184 -1.74 2.25 8.11
N TRP A 185 -3.04 2.52 7.97
CA TRP A 185 -3.66 3.71 8.47
C TRP A 185 -5.05 3.39 8.98
N ARG A 186 -5.42 4.04 10.06
CA ARG A 186 -6.77 4.06 10.59
C ARG A 186 -7.06 5.47 11.04
N ARG A 187 -8.25 5.94 10.71
CA ARG A 187 -8.71 7.22 11.21
C ARG A 187 -8.76 7.16 12.73
N ARG A 188 -8.20 8.17 13.37
CA ARG A 188 -8.30 8.32 14.82
C ARG A 188 -9.77 8.63 15.09
N GLU A 189 -10.45 7.77 15.84
CA GLU A 189 -11.79 8.11 16.34
C GLU A 189 -11.63 9.43 17.09
N SER A 190 -12.27 10.49 16.57
CA SER A 190 -12.42 11.73 17.32
C SER A 190 -13.16 11.34 18.59
N LEU A 191 -12.43 11.18 19.69
CA LEU A 191 -13.02 11.29 21.03
C LEU A 191 -13.61 12.69 21.07
N HIS A 192 -14.87 12.84 20.62
CA HIS A 192 -15.66 13.98 21.02
C HIS A 192 -15.82 13.79 22.53
N PRO A 193 -15.21 14.64 23.38
CA PRO A 193 -15.63 14.67 24.75
C PRO A 193 -17.12 14.99 24.71
N TYR A 194 -17.94 14.05 25.19
CA TYR A 194 -19.29 14.36 25.62
C TYR A 194 -19.18 15.52 26.60
N VAL A 195 -19.40 16.74 26.12
CA VAL A 195 -19.70 17.87 26.99
C VAL A 195 -21.19 17.73 27.27
N GLU A 196 -21.52 17.01 28.33
CA GLU A 196 -22.83 17.21 28.97
C GLU A 196 -22.91 18.69 29.39
N MET A 197 -23.85 19.42 28.80
CA MET A 197 -24.42 20.64 29.36
C MET A 197 -25.93 20.59 29.20
#